data_AF-A0A7X7QUG0-F1
#
_entry.id   AF-A0A7X7QUG0-F1
#
_cell.length_a   1.000
_cell.length_b   1.000
_cell.length_c   1.000
_cell.angle_alpha   90.00
_cell.angle_beta   90.00
_cell.angle_gamma   90.00
#
_symmetry.space_group_name_H-M   'P 1'
#
loop_
_entity.id
_entity.type
_entity.pdbx_description
1 polymer ?
#
loop_
_entity_poly.entity_id
_entity_poly.type
_entity_poly.pdbx_seq_one_letter_code
_entity_poly.pdbx_strand_id
1 'polypeptide(L)'
;MTKLELWFVESGSVHLEKTSFSHPLLDKKQEAYRGKSSGAFANSHSFQWSPAVRSLSLLLLQTAAWSRNSKDADPLSAPRLVGADHTLASSLDYAVSKLPLWLMDMFGLDSRGNALARRLIRRTNPERRRGGNCVLALNLNMLPADKIHIFLNEQAVHDGRQLELLSTKMMAAYGTKRTSTPLIKSVDGPKSGPSADTAPSEDAAEIRRSFEDQAKYQRLPAVQGLDGISWWRGVVRADLQMVLQNTGVFNRAKYRQDVSALCADQYFRRLSNGRGKPASDFDLNLPISGRLGIQANSAANRRALEACSPLRVAITVDQFGSLAIFKYLKHMRHFEIEVNFGCLTSSEMVKSCISGDLVKDSDACILSPYATAAVLAAGDKSAYRPFMLMPKTSRRVVAPKKSGKNKNKQLASEGHYIFMRDSPSGGLMYFNRLMEQGCLKAGAVKTTHMELDEMGTMLSEGDPDLRAVIWFPFYRLHQAFNNCLFVDQESCRLGLQDSVLMVHERLLKNSAFAEALAVVIRGAWMELREDTAERELIAELLVQDPGHLKLLKRACGIKALAA
;
A
#
# COMPACT_ATOMS: atom_id res chain seq x y z
N MET A 1 22.98 -11.67 23.95
CA MET A 1 22.97 -13.07 23.47
C MET A 1 21.63 -13.36 22.81
N THR A 2 21.57 -14.19 21.76
CA THR A 2 20.28 -14.63 21.19
C THR A 2 19.70 -15.79 22.00
N LYS A 3 18.40 -15.71 22.35
CA LYS A 3 17.63 -16.75 23.02
C LYS A 3 16.16 -16.66 22.63
N LEU A 4 15.52 -17.79 22.34
CA LEU A 4 14.07 -17.89 22.17
C LEU A 4 13.51 -18.94 23.14
N GLU A 5 12.46 -18.59 23.86
CA GLU A 5 11.75 -19.43 24.81
C GLU A 5 10.28 -19.51 24.42
N LEU A 6 9.72 -20.72 24.41
CA LEU A 6 8.37 -21.02 23.94
C LEU A 6 7.67 -21.91 24.98
N TRP A 7 6.55 -21.44 25.54
CA TRP A 7 5.74 -22.21 26.49
C TRP A 7 4.49 -22.73 25.79
N PHE A 8 4.32 -24.04 25.83
CA PHE A 8 3.14 -24.73 25.34
C PHE A 8 2.32 -25.29 26.50
N VAL A 9 1.01 -25.28 26.34
CA VAL A 9 0.05 -25.91 27.27
C VAL A 9 -0.69 -27.02 26.54
N GLU A 10 -0.89 -28.14 27.23
CA GLU A 10 -1.67 -29.29 26.75
C GLU A 10 -3.00 -29.40 27.51
N SER A 11 -3.94 -28.49 27.21
CA SER A 11 -5.31 -28.50 27.75
C SER A 11 -6.29 -29.04 26.70
N GLY A 12 -6.26 -30.34 26.44
CA GLY A 12 -7.04 -31.00 25.38
C GLY A 12 -6.52 -30.76 23.94
N SER A 13 -5.78 -29.68 23.70
CA SER A 13 -4.97 -29.49 22.50
C SER A 13 -3.69 -28.71 22.81
N VAL A 14 -2.58 -29.12 22.19
CA VAL A 14 -1.28 -28.46 22.29
C VAL A 14 -1.34 -27.08 21.64
N HIS A 15 -0.98 -26.04 22.38
CA HIS A 15 -0.90 -24.69 21.86
C HIS A 15 0.15 -23.84 22.56
N LEU A 16 0.66 -22.82 21.86
CA LEU A 16 1.59 -21.84 22.42
C LEU A 16 0.82 -20.84 23.29
N GLU A 17 1.27 -20.67 24.54
CA GLU A 17 0.73 -19.70 25.49
C GLU A 17 1.60 -18.46 25.61
N LYS A 18 2.93 -18.62 25.62
CA LYS A 18 3.89 -17.52 25.82
C LYS A 18 5.11 -17.66 24.92
N THR A 19 5.67 -16.52 24.53
CA THR A 19 6.98 -16.41 23.88
C THR A 19 7.85 -15.39 24.61
N SER A 20 9.14 -15.69 24.75
CA SER A 20 10.17 -14.74 25.20
C SER A 20 11.32 -14.75 24.21
N PHE A 21 11.71 -13.58 23.71
CA PHE A 21 12.78 -13.44 22.73
C PHE A 21 13.77 -12.36 23.14
N SER A 22 15.05 -12.74 23.14
CA SER A 22 16.20 -11.85 23.36
C SER A 22 17.13 -11.96 22.16
N HIS A 23 17.59 -10.82 21.63
CA HIS A 23 18.51 -10.77 20.49
C HIS A 23 19.44 -9.55 20.60
N PRO A 24 20.73 -9.63 20.20
CA PRO A 24 21.66 -8.49 20.23
C PRO A 24 21.30 -7.27 19.36
N LEU A 25 20.16 -7.28 18.68
CA LEU A 25 19.65 -6.18 17.84
C LEU A 25 18.40 -5.52 18.44
N LEU A 26 18.05 -5.90 19.68
CA LEU A 26 16.89 -5.39 20.41
C LEU A 26 17.38 -4.71 21.69
N ASP A 27 16.85 -3.53 21.96
CA ASP A 27 17.14 -2.79 23.19
C ASP A 27 16.52 -3.45 24.44
N LYS A 28 15.43 -4.19 24.24
CA LYS A 28 14.72 -4.94 25.28
C LYS A 28 14.33 -6.35 24.82
N LYS A 29 14.24 -7.26 25.80
CA LYS A 29 13.56 -8.55 25.67
C LYS A 29 12.12 -8.32 25.20
N GLN A 30 11.64 -9.11 24.23
CA GLN A 30 10.23 -9.14 23.85
C GLN A 30 9.53 -10.27 24.59
N GLU A 31 8.34 -10.00 25.13
CA GLU A 31 7.45 -11.02 25.66
C GLU A 31 6.06 -10.84 25.05
N ALA A 32 5.50 -11.95 24.56
CA ALA A 32 4.15 -11.98 24.01
C ALA A 32 3.37 -13.18 24.57
N TYR A 33 2.08 -12.96 24.82
CA TYR A 33 1.17 -13.92 25.44
C TYR A 33 -0.02 -14.22 24.51
N ARG A 34 -0.60 -15.42 24.62
CA ARG A 34 -1.78 -15.82 23.85
C ARG A 34 -2.98 -15.00 24.30
N GLY A 35 -3.55 -14.21 23.40
CA GLY A 35 -4.68 -13.33 23.70
C GLY A 35 -5.21 -12.58 22.48
N LYS A 36 -6.37 -11.93 22.62
CA LYS A 36 -6.92 -11.01 21.59
C LYS A 36 -6.35 -9.60 21.70
N SER A 37 -5.93 -9.19 22.90
CA SER A 37 -5.38 -7.87 23.21
C SER A 37 -4.34 -8.00 24.34
N SER A 38 -3.53 -6.96 24.53
CA SER A 38 -2.50 -6.85 25.58
C SER A 38 -3.06 -6.67 27.01
N GLY A 39 -4.39 -6.64 27.17
CA GLY A 39 -5.04 -6.16 28.40
C GLY A 39 -4.84 -7.01 29.66
N ALA A 40 -4.53 -8.31 29.53
CA ALA A 40 -4.36 -9.21 30.68
C ALA A 40 -2.99 -9.08 31.38
N PHE A 41 -1.98 -8.56 30.69
CA PHE A 41 -0.60 -8.52 31.15
C PHE A 41 0.03 -7.18 30.75
N ALA A 42 0.05 -6.22 31.68
CA ALA A 42 0.56 -4.88 31.44
C ALA A 42 1.99 -4.89 30.89
N ASN A 43 2.27 -4.05 29.89
CA ASN A 43 3.53 -3.95 29.15
C ASN A 43 3.94 -5.19 28.33
N SER A 44 3.10 -6.23 28.25
CA SER A 44 3.33 -7.36 27.36
C SER A 44 2.61 -7.20 26.02
N HIS A 45 3.06 -7.97 25.04
CA HIS A 45 2.44 -8.05 23.73
C HIS A 45 1.47 -9.25 23.62
N SER A 46 0.63 -9.30 22.58
CA SER A 46 -0.40 -10.35 22.45
C SER A 46 -0.47 -10.99 21.07
N PHE A 47 -0.72 -12.31 21.01
CA PHE A 47 -0.92 -13.04 19.76
C PHE A 47 -2.13 -13.98 19.80
N GLN A 48 -2.80 -14.17 18.67
CA GLN A 48 -3.87 -15.16 18.54
C GLN A 48 -3.34 -16.49 17.99
N TRP A 49 -3.92 -17.62 18.41
CA TRP A 49 -3.52 -18.98 18.00
C TRP A 49 -3.97 -19.37 16.57
N SER A 50 -3.55 -18.55 15.62
CA SER A 50 -3.84 -18.58 14.18
C SER A 50 -3.02 -19.64 13.43
N PRO A 51 -3.38 -19.99 12.18
CA PRO A 51 -2.58 -20.88 11.34
C PRO A 51 -1.12 -20.44 11.15
N ALA A 52 -0.87 -19.13 11.03
CA ALA A 52 0.49 -18.59 10.90
C ALA A 52 1.32 -18.80 12.18
N VAL A 53 0.73 -18.60 13.37
CA VAL A 53 1.41 -18.86 14.65
C VAL A 53 1.65 -20.35 14.86
N ARG A 54 0.68 -21.22 14.52
CA ARG A 54 0.87 -22.69 14.54
C ARG A 54 2.02 -23.13 13.64
N SER A 55 2.09 -22.60 12.43
CA SER A 55 3.16 -22.84 11.46
C SER A 55 4.52 -22.39 11.99
N LEU A 56 4.60 -21.21 12.61
CA LEU A 56 5.81 -20.74 13.29
C LEU A 56 6.24 -21.68 14.41
N SER A 57 5.29 -22.09 15.28
CA SER A 57 5.54 -23.05 16.35
C SER A 57 6.05 -24.41 15.84
N LEU A 58 5.51 -24.93 14.72
CA LEU A 58 6.00 -26.17 14.11
C LEU A 58 7.46 -26.06 13.67
N LEU A 59 7.80 -25.01 12.91
CA LEU A 59 9.16 -24.79 12.44
C LEU A 59 10.16 -24.72 13.60
N LEU A 60 9.79 -24.03 14.68
CA LEU A 60 10.64 -23.85 15.86
C LEU A 60 10.77 -25.14 16.69
N LEU A 61 9.68 -25.87 16.93
CA LEU A 61 9.70 -27.17 17.62
C LEU A 61 10.56 -28.19 16.86
N GLN A 62 10.37 -28.30 15.55
CA GLN A 62 11.13 -29.23 14.72
C GLN A 62 12.62 -28.86 14.69
N THR A 63 12.94 -27.57 14.55
CA THR A 63 14.34 -27.09 14.56
C THR A 63 15.03 -27.39 15.90
N ALA A 64 14.32 -27.18 17.03
CA ALA A 64 14.81 -27.55 18.35
C ALA A 64 14.99 -29.07 18.51
N ALA A 65 14.05 -29.87 18.01
CA ALA A 65 14.13 -31.34 18.05
C ALA A 65 15.34 -31.87 17.28
N TRP A 66 15.53 -31.41 16.04
CA TRP A 66 16.65 -31.74 15.16
C TRP A 66 18.01 -31.51 15.85
N SER A 67 18.20 -30.33 16.48
CA SER A 67 19.45 -29.99 17.18
C SER A 67 19.73 -30.85 18.42
N ARG A 68 18.72 -31.51 19.00
CA ARG A 68 18.87 -32.38 20.18
C ARG A 68 19.07 -33.84 19.80
N ASN A 69 18.40 -34.27 18.74
CA ASN A 69 18.51 -35.62 18.18
C ASN A 69 19.78 -35.81 17.34
N SER A 70 20.47 -34.74 16.93
CA SER A 70 21.66 -34.82 16.09
C SER A 70 22.67 -33.73 16.43
N LYS A 71 23.66 -34.06 17.27
CA LYS A 71 24.71 -33.13 17.71
C LYS A 71 25.59 -32.62 16.56
N ASP A 72 25.79 -33.43 15.53
CA ASP A 72 26.68 -33.16 14.39
C ASP A 72 25.92 -33.05 13.04
N ALA A 73 24.62 -32.71 13.07
CA ALA A 73 23.84 -32.61 11.84
C ALA A 73 24.26 -31.42 10.97
N ASP A 74 24.45 -31.66 9.68
CA ASP A 74 24.65 -30.65 8.65
C ASP A 74 23.52 -29.59 8.72
N PRO A 75 23.82 -28.28 8.88
CA PRO A 75 22.84 -27.20 8.84
C PRO A 75 21.94 -27.18 7.60
N LEU A 76 22.34 -27.78 6.48
CA LEU A 76 21.47 -27.95 5.31
C LEU A 76 20.34 -28.96 5.54
N SER A 77 20.52 -29.93 6.44
CA SER A 77 19.49 -30.89 6.86
C SER A 77 18.44 -30.31 7.82
N ALA A 78 18.62 -29.05 8.26
CA ALA A 78 17.72 -28.39 9.20
C ALA A 78 16.26 -28.36 8.69
N PRO A 79 15.25 -28.54 9.58
CA PRO A 79 13.85 -28.65 9.20
C PRO A 79 13.31 -27.47 8.38
N ARG A 80 12.41 -27.79 7.46
CA ARG A 80 11.79 -26.83 6.55
C ARG A 80 10.29 -27.11 6.43
N LEU A 81 9.49 -26.05 6.39
CA LEU A 81 8.07 -26.14 6.03
C LEU A 81 7.91 -25.90 4.54
N VAL A 82 7.24 -26.81 3.83
CA VAL A 82 7.00 -26.74 2.39
C VAL A 82 5.49 -26.78 2.15
N GLY A 83 4.93 -25.87 1.35
CA GLY A 83 3.50 -25.94 1.04
C GLY A 83 3.01 -25.05 -0.09
N ALA A 84 1.90 -25.50 -0.69
CA ALA A 84 1.12 -24.81 -1.71
C ALA A 84 0.14 -23.81 -1.07
N ASP A 85 -0.93 -23.42 -1.77
CA ASP A 85 -1.95 -22.54 -1.20
C ASP A 85 -2.72 -23.16 -0.03
N HIS A 86 -3.21 -22.30 0.86
CA HIS A 86 -3.95 -22.60 2.08
C HIS A 86 -3.26 -23.55 3.08
N THR A 87 -1.97 -23.83 2.88
CA THR A 87 -1.12 -24.59 3.80
C THR A 87 -0.63 -23.76 4.99
N LEU A 88 -0.18 -24.44 6.04
CA LEU A 88 0.51 -23.80 7.18
C LEU A 88 1.76 -23.04 6.72
N ALA A 89 2.55 -23.61 5.81
CA ALA A 89 3.72 -22.95 5.22
C ALA A 89 3.35 -21.61 4.57
N SER A 90 2.33 -21.60 3.70
CA SER A 90 1.87 -20.37 3.04
C SER A 90 1.28 -19.33 4.01
N SER A 91 0.64 -19.79 5.09
CA SER A 91 0.12 -18.91 6.15
C SER A 91 1.26 -18.14 6.85
N LEU A 92 2.39 -18.80 7.11
CA LEU A 92 3.57 -18.14 7.68
C LEU A 92 4.31 -17.26 6.66
N ASP A 93 4.43 -17.69 5.40
CA ASP A 93 5.03 -16.87 4.33
C ASP A 93 4.26 -15.56 4.13
N TYR A 94 2.92 -15.63 4.13
CA TYR A 94 2.06 -14.46 4.10
C TYR A 94 2.30 -13.56 5.31
N ALA A 95 2.34 -14.11 6.53
CA ALA A 95 2.59 -13.33 7.75
C ALA A 95 3.97 -12.64 7.74
N VAL A 96 5.06 -13.33 7.36
CA VAL A 96 6.40 -12.73 7.26
C VAL A 96 6.46 -11.63 6.17
N SER A 97 5.63 -11.75 5.14
CA SER A 97 5.49 -10.73 4.10
C SER A 97 4.73 -9.50 4.61
N LYS A 98 3.56 -9.67 5.24
CA LYS A 98 2.71 -8.56 5.69
C LYS A 98 3.17 -7.90 7.00
N LEU A 99 3.97 -8.59 7.81
CA LEU A 99 4.42 -8.14 9.14
C LEU A 99 3.25 -7.73 10.06
N PRO A 100 2.34 -8.65 10.40
CA PRO A 100 1.27 -8.36 11.35
C PRO A 100 1.87 -7.99 12.73
N LEU A 101 1.15 -7.18 13.51
CA LEU A 101 1.64 -6.64 14.78
C LEU A 101 2.21 -7.73 15.71
N TRP A 102 1.49 -8.85 15.88
CA TRP A 102 1.92 -9.97 16.72
C TRP A 102 3.31 -10.54 16.37
N LEU A 103 3.74 -10.45 15.10
CA LEU A 103 5.03 -10.96 14.64
C LEU A 103 6.18 -9.96 14.94
N MET A 104 5.87 -8.66 14.91
CA MET A 104 6.79 -7.61 15.37
C MET A 104 6.85 -7.57 16.90
N ASP A 105 5.76 -7.91 17.56
CA ASP A 105 5.63 -8.06 19.00
C ASP A 105 6.42 -9.26 19.55
N MET A 106 6.41 -10.41 18.87
CA MET A 106 7.20 -11.60 19.26
C MET A 106 8.71 -11.41 19.10
N PHE A 107 9.15 -10.75 18.01
CA PHE A 107 10.56 -10.73 17.61
C PHE A 107 11.22 -9.35 17.61
N GLY A 108 10.45 -8.29 17.80
CA GLY A 108 10.91 -6.91 17.78
C GLY A 108 11.32 -6.37 16.40
N LEU A 109 11.71 -5.09 16.42
CA LEU A 109 12.33 -4.39 15.30
C LEU A 109 13.79 -4.10 15.66
N ASP A 110 14.70 -4.15 14.68
CA ASP A 110 16.06 -3.63 14.88
C ASP A 110 16.09 -2.09 14.99
N SER A 111 17.23 -1.53 15.38
CA SER A 111 17.43 -0.08 15.53
C SER A 111 17.20 0.76 14.25
N ARG A 112 17.02 0.11 13.09
CA ARG A 112 16.64 0.73 11.82
C ARG A 112 15.15 0.54 11.48
N GLY A 113 14.36 -0.02 12.39
CA GLY A 113 12.93 -0.30 12.24
C GLY A 113 12.60 -1.56 11.44
N ASN A 114 13.56 -2.45 11.14
CA ASN A 114 13.29 -3.67 10.39
C ASN A 114 12.85 -4.80 11.30
N ALA A 115 11.74 -5.46 10.99
CA ALA A 115 11.26 -6.61 11.76
C ALA A 115 12.24 -7.79 11.70
N LEU A 116 12.73 -8.23 12.86
CA LEU A 116 13.72 -9.32 12.95
C LEU A 116 13.17 -10.64 12.39
N ALA A 117 11.86 -10.87 12.44
CA ALA A 117 11.20 -12.03 11.84
C ALA A 117 11.58 -12.27 10.35
N ARG A 118 11.77 -11.20 9.55
CA ARG A 118 12.22 -11.31 8.14
C ARG A 118 13.68 -11.75 7.99
N ARG A 119 14.50 -11.55 9.03
CA ARG A 119 15.91 -11.98 9.08
C ARG A 119 16.02 -13.38 9.69
N LEU A 120 15.13 -13.73 10.61
CA LEU A 120 15.03 -15.03 11.28
C LEU A 120 14.47 -16.13 10.37
N ILE A 121 13.52 -15.83 9.48
CA ILE A 121 12.85 -16.83 8.63
C ILE A 121 13.32 -16.67 7.18
N ARG A 122 14.12 -17.62 6.70
CA ARG A 122 14.51 -17.75 5.29
C ARG A 122 13.35 -18.31 4.50
N ARG A 123 13.14 -17.82 3.27
CA ARG A 123 12.00 -18.18 2.42
C ARG A 123 12.43 -18.35 0.97
N THR A 124 11.99 -19.43 0.32
CA THR A 124 11.97 -19.53 -1.15
C THR A 124 10.57 -19.22 -1.66
N ASN A 125 10.50 -18.66 -2.87
CA ASN A 125 9.23 -18.27 -3.51
C ASN A 125 8.30 -17.43 -2.59
N PRO A 126 8.76 -16.28 -2.05
CA PRO A 126 7.99 -15.48 -1.11
C PRO A 126 6.72 -14.91 -1.77
N GLU A 127 5.62 -14.90 -1.01
CA GLU A 127 4.25 -14.64 -1.47
C GLU A 127 3.80 -15.53 -2.64
N ARG A 128 4.48 -16.67 -2.85
CA ARG A 128 4.34 -17.57 -4.01
C ARG A 128 4.26 -16.84 -5.36
N ARG A 129 5.09 -15.79 -5.54
CA ARG A 129 5.13 -14.96 -6.76
C ARG A 129 5.54 -15.73 -8.02
N ARG A 130 6.08 -16.94 -7.88
CA ARG A 130 6.33 -17.91 -8.94
C ARG A 130 5.44 -19.13 -8.69
N GLY A 131 5.07 -19.86 -9.74
CA GLY A 131 4.35 -21.13 -9.57
C GLY A 131 5.11 -22.12 -8.69
N GLY A 132 4.38 -22.92 -7.91
CA GLY A 132 4.93 -23.92 -6.99
C GLY A 132 4.89 -23.52 -5.52
N ASN A 133 5.45 -24.38 -4.67
CA ASN A 133 5.39 -24.25 -3.21
C ASN A 133 6.27 -23.08 -2.71
N CYS A 134 5.91 -22.51 -1.55
CA CYS A 134 6.85 -21.76 -0.71
C CYS A 134 7.60 -22.74 0.21
N VAL A 135 8.88 -22.46 0.48
CA VAL A 135 9.67 -23.18 1.49
C VAL A 135 10.16 -22.21 2.54
N LEU A 136 9.95 -22.52 3.82
CA LEU A 136 10.39 -21.72 4.96
C LEU A 136 11.37 -22.52 5.82
N ALA A 137 12.45 -21.89 6.23
CA ALA A 137 13.47 -22.47 7.10
C ALA A 137 13.98 -21.42 8.09
N LEU A 138 14.48 -21.84 9.26
CA LEU A 138 15.08 -20.92 10.21
C LEU A 138 16.47 -20.48 9.76
N ASN A 139 16.80 -19.20 9.96
CA ASN A 139 18.14 -18.67 9.75
C ASN A 139 19.01 -18.98 10.97
N LEU A 140 19.66 -20.15 10.98
CA LEU A 140 20.48 -20.62 12.10
C LEU A 140 21.62 -19.65 12.50
N ASN A 141 22.07 -18.80 11.58
CA ASN A 141 23.07 -17.75 11.87
C ASN A 141 22.50 -16.59 12.72
N MET A 142 21.18 -16.40 12.73
CA MET A 142 20.49 -15.37 13.51
C MET A 142 19.89 -15.93 14.79
N LEU A 143 19.29 -17.14 14.72
CA LEU A 143 18.78 -17.90 15.86
C LEU A 143 19.28 -19.35 15.74
N PRO A 144 20.40 -19.67 16.41
CA PRO A 144 20.91 -21.05 16.47
C PRO A 144 19.90 -21.98 17.15
N ALA A 145 19.83 -23.22 16.70
CA ALA A 145 18.81 -24.17 17.12
C ALA A 145 18.90 -24.56 18.61
N ASP A 146 20.12 -24.58 19.16
CA ASP A 146 20.39 -24.82 20.59
C ASP A 146 19.93 -23.68 21.51
N LYS A 147 19.60 -22.50 20.94
CA LYS A 147 19.03 -21.34 21.65
C LYS A 147 17.50 -21.31 21.63
N ILE A 148 16.86 -22.37 21.15
CA ILE A 148 15.40 -22.55 21.18
C ILE A 148 15.04 -23.46 22.37
N HIS A 149 14.53 -22.85 23.42
CA HIS A 149 14.10 -23.52 24.64
C HIS A 149 12.57 -23.72 24.61
N ILE A 150 12.13 -24.94 24.90
CA ILE A 150 10.72 -25.33 24.86
C ILE A 150 10.30 -25.74 26.27
N PHE A 151 9.17 -25.21 26.71
CA PHE A 151 8.51 -25.58 27.95
C PHE A 151 7.13 -26.18 27.61
N LEU A 152 6.73 -27.23 28.31
CA LEU A 152 5.41 -27.85 28.21
C LEU A 152 4.81 -27.92 29.61
N ASN A 153 3.67 -27.26 29.83
CA ASN A 153 3.04 -27.12 31.15
C ASN A 153 4.07 -26.65 32.21
N GLU A 154 4.77 -25.55 31.94
CA GLU A 154 5.90 -24.98 32.70
C GLU A 154 7.16 -25.85 32.85
N GLN A 155 7.16 -27.12 32.43
CA GLN A 155 8.34 -27.99 32.52
C GLN A 155 9.24 -27.86 31.30
N ALA A 156 10.55 -27.68 31.51
CA ALA A 156 11.53 -27.61 30.44
C ALA A 156 11.66 -28.95 29.71
N VAL A 157 11.31 -28.99 28.43
CA VAL A 157 11.47 -30.17 27.59
C VAL A 157 12.91 -30.17 27.07
N HIS A 158 13.68 -31.21 27.39
CA HIS A 158 15.07 -31.38 26.96
C HIS A 158 15.26 -32.47 25.89
N ASP A 159 14.45 -33.53 25.92
CA ASP A 159 14.49 -34.60 24.92
C ASP A 159 14.00 -34.10 23.54
N GLY A 160 14.70 -34.48 22.47
CA GLY A 160 14.28 -34.18 21.10
C GLY A 160 13.11 -35.04 20.63
N ARG A 161 12.97 -36.29 21.11
CA ARG A 161 11.84 -37.18 20.77
C ARG A 161 10.52 -36.65 21.33
N GLN A 162 10.54 -36.12 22.56
CA GLN A 162 9.38 -35.42 23.13
C GLN A 162 8.95 -34.20 22.28
N LEU A 163 9.89 -33.46 21.69
CA LEU A 163 9.56 -32.36 20.77
C LEU A 163 8.99 -32.83 19.43
N GLU A 164 9.49 -33.93 18.87
CA GLU A 164 8.92 -34.54 17.66
C GLU A 164 7.47 -34.99 17.92
N LEU A 165 7.22 -35.65 19.05
CA LEU A 165 5.88 -36.02 19.51
C LEU A 165 4.97 -34.79 19.69
N LEU A 166 5.46 -33.72 20.32
CA LEU A 166 4.72 -32.47 20.52
C LEU A 166 4.34 -31.81 19.17
N SER A 167 5.28 -31.78 18.22
CA SER A 167 5.01 -31.28 16.86
C SER A 167 3.99 -32.14 16.11
N THR A 168 4.01 -33.46 16.33
CA THR A 168 3.08 -34.43 15.73
C THR A 168 1.67 -34.25 16.31
N LYS A 169 1.52 -34.12 17.64
CA LYS A 169 0.25 -33.78 18.30
C LYS A 169 -0.34 -32.48 17.75
N MET A 170 0.49 -31.44 17.58
CA MET A 170 0.05 -30.14 17.07
C MET A 170 -0.35 -30.17 15.58
N MET A 171 0.32 -31.00 14.75
CA MET A 171 -0.12 -31.29 13.38
C MET A 171 -1.46 -32.02 13.35
N ALA A 172 -1.64 -33.07 14.16
CA ALA A 172 -2.87 -33.84 14.22
C ALA A 172 -4.08 -32.97 14.63
N ALA A 173 -3.89 -32.09 15.62
CA ALA A 173 -4.91 -31.15 16.09
C ALA A 173 -5.31 -30.08 15.05
N TYR A 174 -4.55 -29.89 13.95
CA TYR A 174 -4.95 -28.99 12.86
C TYR A 174 -6.06 -29.58 11.96
N GLY A 175 -6.19 -30.91 11.95
CA GLY A 175 -7.26 -31.63 11.27
C GLY A 175 -6.99 -31.94 9.78
N THR A 176 -7.39 -33.13 9.35
CA THR A 176 -7.22 -33.67 7.99
C THR A 176 -8.14 -33.06 6.93
N LYS A 177 -9.05 -32.14 7.30
CA LYS A 177 -10.09 -31.58 6.41
C LYS A 177 -9.62 -30.48 5.45
N ARG A 178 -8.35 -30.05 5.52
CA ARG A 178 -7.72 -29.18 4.50
C ARG A 178 -6.33 -29.72 4.17
N THR A 179 -6.06 -29.86 2.88
CA THR A 179 -4.81 -30.31 2.24
C THR A 179 -3.61 -30.45 3.17
N SER A 180 -3.24 -31.70 3.47
CA SER A 180 -2.09 -32.03 4.30
C SER A 180 -0.82 -31.38 3.74
N THR A 181 -0.09 -30.67 4.60
CA THR A 181 1.18 -30.05 4.25
C THR A 181 2.27 -31.12 4.36
N PRO A 182 2.90 -31.57 3.25
CA PRO A 182 3.86 -32.68 3.32
C PRO A 182 5.15 -32.24 4.04
N LEU A 183 5.54 -33.02 5.05
CA LEU A 183 6.83 -32.89 5.71
C LEU A 183 7.90 -33.60 4.87
N ILE A 184 8.71 -32.80 4.19
CA ILE A 184 9.75 -33.29 3.28
C ILE A 184 11.06 -33.48 4.04
N LYS A 185 11.42 -34.74 4.31
CA LYS A 185 12.83 -35.15 4.38
C LYS A 185 13.39 -35.24 2.94
N SER A 186 14.70 -35.17 2.76
CA SER A 186 15.39 -35.00 1.45
C SER A 186 14.81 -35.80 0.28
N VAL A 187 14.73 -35.17 -0.89
CA VAL A 187 13.82 -35.49 -2.02
C VAL A 187 14.50 -36.30 -3.14
N ASP A 188 13.76 -37.26 -3.71
CA ASP A 188 13.92 -37.74 -5.09
C ASP A 188 12.77 -37.23 -6.01
N GLY A 189 13.06 -37.09 -7.31
CA GLY A 189 12.39 -36.15 -8.23
C GLY A 189 10.97 -36.50 -8.76
N PRO A 190 10.30 -35.55 -9.45
CA PRO A 190 8.87 -35.62 -9.76
C PRO A 190 8.51 -36.12 -11.18
N LYS A 191 7.27 -36.60 -11.35
CA LYS A 191 6.57 -36.79 -12.63
C LYS A 191 5.20 -36.07 -12.62
N SER A 192 4.62 -35.84 -13.80
CA SER A 192 3.47 -34.96 -14.07
C SER A 192 2.12 -35.69 -14.31
N GLY A 193 1.00 -34.97 -14.15
CA GLY A 193 -0.37 -35.41 -14.50
C GLY A 193 -1.44 -34.30 -14.25
N PRO A 194 -2.63 -34.31 -14.89
CA PRO A 194 -3.36 -33.05 -15.22
C PRO A 194 -4.81 -32.86 -14.67
N SER A 195 -5.35 -31.63 -14.87
CA SER A 195 -6.75 -31.11 -14.99
C SER A 195 -7.96 -31.85 -14.34
N ALA A 196 -8.99 -31.18 -13.79
CA ALA A 196 -9.96 -30.33 -14.54
C ALA A 196 -10.97 -29.51 -13.68
N ASP A 197 -11.60 -28.54 -14.35
CA ASP A 197 -12.84 -27.74 -14.18
C ASP A 197 -13.78 -27.83 -12.94
N THR A 198 -14.34 -26.66 -12.58
CA THR A 198 -15.74 -26.52 -12.07
C THR A 198 -16.24 -25.07 -12.22
N ALA A 199 -17.52 -24.88 -12.55
CA ALA A 199 -18.15 -23.56 -12.76
C ALA A 199 -18.89 -23.05 -11.50
N PRO A 200 -19.05 -21.71 -11.30
CA PRO A 200 -19.76 -21.14 -10.16
C PRO A 200 -21.28 -20.93 -10.41
N SER A 201 -22.05 -20.88 -9.30
CA SER A 201 -23.52 -20.91 -9.25
C SER A 201 -24.23 -19.53 -9.20
N GLU A 202 -25.57 -19.56 -9.16
CA GLU A 202 -26.47 -18.51 -9.66
C GLU A 202 -26.73 -17.25 -8.80
N ASP A 203 -26.09 -17.08 -7.63
CA ASP A 203 -26.40 -15.96 -6.70
C ASP A 203 -25.93 -14.56 -7.17
N ALA A 204 -25.52 -14.40 -8.43
CA ALA A 204 -25.10 -13.12 -9.02
C ALA A 204 -26.22 -12.32 -9.70
N ALA A 205 -27.46 -12.82 -9.71
CA ALA A 205 -28.56 -12.25 -10.49
C ALA A 205 -29.23 -11.01 -9.85
N GLU A 206 -29.23 -10.90 -8.51
CA GLU A 206 -30.06 -9.90 -7.81
C GLU A 206 -29.45 -8.48 -7.79
N ILE A 207 -28.12 -8.37 -7.92
CA ILE A 207 -27.41 -7.08 -7.97
C ILE A 207 -27.63 -6.34 -9.31
N ARG A 208 -28.13 -7.02 -10.36
CA ARG A 208 -28.31 -6.41 -11.70
C ARG A 208 -29.51 -5.46 -11.84
N ARG A 209 -30.53 -5.55 -10.98
CA ARG A 209 -31.82 -4.88 -11.20
C ARG A 209 -31.91 -3.40 -10.79
N SER A 210 -30.86 -2.79 -10.22
CA SER A 210 -30.89 -1.37 -9.80
C SER A 210 -30.22 -0.39 -10.78
N PHE A 211 -29.88 -0.82 -12.00
CA PHE A 211 -29.02 -0.05 -12.92
C PHE A 211 -29.61 0.31 -14.29
N GLU A 212 -30.88 -0.02 -14.59
CA GLU A 212 -31.40 0.07 -15.96
C GLU A 212 -31.99 1.45 -16.37
N ASP A 213 -32.12 2.42 -15.46
CA ASP A 213 -32.87 3.67 -15.70
C ASP A 213 -32.04 4.88 -16.18
N GLN A 214 -30.83 4.68 -16.73
CA GLN A 214 -29.97 5.76 -17.28
C GLN A 214 -29.46 5.55 -18.72
N ALA A 215 -30.19 4.79 -19.53
CA ALA A 215 -29.83 4.51 -20.92
C ALA A 215 -30.15 5.68 -21.90
N LYS A 216 -29.38 6.79 -21.88
CA LYS A 216 -29.50 7.81 -22.96
C LYS A 216 -28.31 8.72 -23.32
N TYR A 217 -27.05 8.30 -23.15
CA TYR A 217 -25.89 8.97 -23.79
C TYR A 217 -24.89 7.95 -24.39
N GLN A 218 -24.21 8.35 -25.47
CA GLN A 218 -23.40 7.52 -26.39
C GLN A 218 -22.21 8.36 -26.94
N ARG A 219 -20.97 7.87 -27.15
CA ARG A 219 -20.33 6.54 -27.04
C ARG A 219 -18.82 6.67 -26.76
N LEU A 220 -18.21 5.79 -25.94
CA LEU A 220 -16.76 5.45 -25.96
C LEU A 220 -16.32 4.96 -27.37
N PRO A 221 -15.00 4.93 -27.77
CA PRO A 221 -14.63 4.17 -28.96
C PRO A 221 -14.95 2.70 -28.67
N ALA A 222 -15.23 1.91 -29.70
CA ALA A 222 -15.80 0.56 -29.58
C ALA A 222 -14.85 -0.47 -28.92
N VAL A 223 -14.60 -0.34 -27.62
CA VAL A 223 -14.47 -1.47 -26.71
C VAL A 223 -15.90 -1.89 -26.34
N GLN A 224 -16.62 -2.40 -27.34
CA GLN A 224 -17.97 -2.95 -27.17
C GLN A 224 -17.87 -4.26 -26.41
N GLY A 225 -17.88 -4.19 -25.07
CA GLY A 225 -17.86 -5.38 -24.24
C GLY A 225 -17.64 -5.09 -22.76
N LEU A 226 -18.06 -6.04 -21.93
CA LEU A 226 -17.75 -6.09 -20.49
C LEU A 226 -16.24 -6.03 -20.23
N ASP A 227 -15.43 -6.48 -21.20
CA ASP A 227 -13.97 -6.58 -21.13
C ASP A 227 -13.27 -5.22 -20.93
N GLY A 228 -13.77 -4.14 -21.54
CA GLY A 228 -13.17 -2.81 -21.39
C GLY A 228 -13.33 -2.26 -19.97
N ILE A 229 -14.54 -2.41 -19.42
CA ILE A 229 -14.86 -2.03 -18.04
C ILE A 229 -14.13 -2.96 -17.06
N SER A 230 -14.06 -4.26 -17.35
CA SER A 230 -13.33 -5.26 -16.56
C SER A 230 -11.82 -4.95 -16.47
N TRP A 231 -11.19 -4.66 -17.61
CA TRP A 231 -9.80 -4.19 -17.67
C TRP A 231 -9.59 -2.92 -16.84
N TRP A 232 -10.48 -1.93 -17.01
CA TRP A 232 -10.35 -0.66 -16.31
C TRP A 232 -10.50 -0.82 -14.79
N ARG A 233 -11.47 -1.61 -14.33
CA ARG A 233 -11.62 -2.04 -12.92
C ARG A 233 -10.34 -2.71 -12.41
N GLY A 234 -9.78 -3.65 -13.16
CA GLY A 234 -8.54 -4.34 -12.78
C GLY A 234 -7.34 -3.39 -12.62
N VAL A 235 -7.18 -2.46 -13.56
CA VAL A 235 -6.15 -1.41 -13.50
C VAL A 235 -6.34 -0.47 -12.30
N VAL A 236 -7.57 -0.03 -12.06
CA VAL A 236 -7.94 0.81 -10.91
C VAL A 236 -7.66 0.09 -9.59
N ARG A 237 -8.08 -1.17 -9.43
CA ARG A 237 -7.82 -1.98 -8.23
C ARG A 237 -6.31 -2.12 -7.97
N ALA A 238 -5.53 -2.37 -9.02
CA ALA A 238 -4.08 -2.55 -8.91
C ALA A 238 -3.34 -1.26 -8.50
N ASP A 239 -3.66 -0.10 -9.11
CA ASP A 239 -3.01 1.17 -8.73
C ASP A 239 -3.47 1.62 -7.33
N LEU A 240 -4.77 1.48 -7.02
CA LEU A 240 -5.30 1.78 -5.69
C LEU A 240 -4.61 0.96 -4.59
N GLN A 241 -4.45 -0.35 -4.80
CA GLN A 241 -3.70 -1.20 -3.87
C GLN A 241 -2.24 -0.71 -3.72
N MET A 242 -1.56 -0.39 -4.82
CA MET A 242 -0.17 0.07 -4.80
C MET A 242 -0.02 1.37 -4.00
N VAL A 243 -0.87 2.38 -4.23
CA VAL A 243 -0.75 3.69 -3.56
C VAL A 243 -1.16 3.66 -2.10
N LEU A 244 -2.15 2.84 -1.73
CA LEU A 244 -2.55 2.67 -0.33
C LEU A 244 -1.50 1.89 0.47
N GLN A 245 -0.78 0.95 -0.15
CA GLN A 245 0.26 0.15 0.50
C GLN A 245 1.63 0.85 0.56
N ASN A 246 1.97 1.76 -0.37
CA ASN A 246 3.26 2.46 -0.38
C ASN A 246 3.25 3.75 0.47
N THR A 247 3.09 3.60 1.79
CA THR A 247 2.97 4.76 2.69
C THR A 247 3.76 4.60 3.99
N GLY A 248 4.40 5.69 4.42
CA GLY A 248 5.11 5.78 5.70
C GLY A 248 4.25 6.29 6.86
N VAL A 249 3.04 6.81 6.59
CA VAL A 249 2.26 7.66 7.52
C VAL A 249 1.87 6.98 8.84
N PHE A 250 1.68 5.66 8.81
CA PHE A 250 1.31 4.86 9.98
C PHE A 250 2.47 4.65 10.96
N ASN A 251 3.71 4.84 10.52
CA ASN A 251 4.91 4.76 11.35
C ASN A 251 5.46 6.17 11.61
N ARG A 252 5.42 6.64 12.87
CA ARG A 252 5.82 8.00 13.25
C ARG A 252 7.25 8.37 12.78
N ALA A 253 8.21 7.45 12.86
CA ALA A 253 9.59 7.71 12.46
C ALA A 253 9.72 7.82 10.93
N LYS A 254 9.12 6.87 10.18
CA LYS A 254 9.08 6.90 8.72
C LYS A 254 8.35 8.14 8.21
N TYR A 255 7.23 8.50 8.82
CA TYR A 255 6.46 9.68 8.48
C TYR A 255 7.24 10.99 8.68
N ARG A 256 7.92 11.15 9.83
CA ARG A 256 8.82 12.28 10.07
C ARG A 256 9.97 12.31 9.07
N GLN A 257 10.53 11.17 8.68
CA GLN A 257 11.55 11.08 7.63
C GLN A 257 11.00 11.55 6.28
N ASP A 258 9.80 11.14 5.88
CA ASP A 258 9.19 11.53 4.60
C ASP A 258 8.90 13.04 4.55
N VAL A 259 8.33 13.62 5.62
CA VAL A 259 8.12 15.07 5.73
C VAL A 259 9.46 15.83 5.73
N SER A 260 10.48 15.35 6.46
CA SER A 260 11.82 15.97 6.45
C SER A 260 12.50 15.89 5.09
N ALA A 261 12.31 14.80 4.34
CA ALA A 261 12.84 14.64 2.99
C ALA A 261 12.17 15.62 2.01
N LEU A 262 10.85 15.80 2.09
CA LEU A 262 10.14 16.84 1.33
C LEU A 262 10.61 18.25 1.70
N CYS A 263 10.81 18.54 3.00
CA CYS A 263 11.40 19.81 3.46
C CYS A 263 12.88 19.97 3.07
N ALA A 264 13.58 18.92 2.66
CA ALA A 264 14.97 18.95 2.19
C ALA A 264 15.11 19.04 0.66
N ASP A 265 14.06 18.70 -0.09
CA ASP A 265 14.01 18.81 -1.54
C ASP A 265 14.22 20.28 -1.98
N GLN A 266 15.18 20.50 -2.87
CA GLN A 266 15.58 21.85 -3.28
C GLN A 266 14.46 22.58 -4.04
N TYR A 267 13.65 21.86 -4.81
CA TYR A 267 12.51 22.45 -5.53
C TYR A 267 11.39 22.84 -4.57
N PHE A 268 11.08 21.99 -3.57
CA PHE A 268 10.12 22.34 -2.53
C PHE A 268 10.56 23.61 -1.78
N ARG A 269 11.82 23.65 -1.30
CA ARG A 269 12.38 24.83 -0.61
C ARG A 269 12.33 26.10 -1.45
N ARG A 270 12.71 26.01 -2.74
CA ARG A 270 12.70 27.15 -3.66
C ARG A 270 11.27 27.62 -3.94
N LEU A 271 10.34 26.70 -4.18
CA LEU A 271 8.93 27.03 -4.45
C LEU A 271 8.18 27.54 -3.22
N SER A 272 8.59 27.16 -2.00
CA SER A 272 7.98 27.67 -0.76
C SER A 272 8.66 28.93 -0.21
N ASN A 273 9.71 29.45 -0.87
CA ASN A 273 10.59 30.49 -0.32
C ASN A 273 11.12 30.14 1.09
N GLY A 274 11.40 28.86 1.33
CA GLY A 274 11.81 28.32 2.63
C GLY A 274 10.71 28.28 3.70
N ARG A 275 9.45 28.61 3.38
CA ARG A 275 8.34 28.69 4.33
C ARG A 275 7.68 27.33 4.56
N GLY A 276 7.25 27.11 5.81
CA GLY A 276 6.35 26.04 6.22
C GLY A 276 6.89 24.61 6.11
N LYS A 277 5.98 23.65 6.30
CA LYS A 277 6.19 22.20 6.15
C LYS A 277 5.01 21.64 5.37
N PRO A 278 5.13 20.54 4.61
CA PRO A 278 4.02 19.90 3.89
C PRO A 278 3.06 19.10 4.82
N ALA A 279 3.14 19.31 6.13
CA ALA A 279 2.28 18.68 7.14
C ALA A 279 2.21 19.57 8.37
N SER A 280 1.10 19.49 9.11
CA SER A 280 0.94 20.20 10.37
C SER A 280 1.82 19.61 11.48
N ASP A 281 2.27 20.45 12.41
CA ASP A 281 2.93 19.97 13.63
C ASP A 281 1.99 19.13 14.52
N PHE A 282 0.67 19.26 14.33
CA PHE A 282 -0.35 18.38 14.88
C PHE A 282 -0.20 16.94 14.36
N ASP A 283 -0.29 16.69 13.04
CA ASP A 283 -0.15 15.33 12.47
C ASP A 283 1.26 14.74 12.70
N LEU A 284 2.30 15.57 12.78
CA LEU A 284 3.66 15.14 13.17
C LEU A 284 3.76 14.66 14.63
N ASN A 285 2.80 15.01 15.49
CA ASN A 285 2.76 14.64 16.90
C ASN A 285 1.60 13.72 17.30
N LEU A 286 0.58 13.55 16.44
CA LEU A 286 -0.56 12.62 16.58
C LEU A 286 -0.18 11.30 17.31
N PRO A 287 -0.95 10.85 18.31
CA PRO A 287 -0.67 9.64 19.07
C PRO A 287 -0.71 8.39 18.18
N ILE A 288 -0.16 7.27 18.66
CA ILE A 288 -0.11 6.03 17.87
C ILE A 288 -1.52 5.49 17.56
N SER A 289 -2.46 5.63 18.50
CA SER A 289 -3.88 5.33 18.28
C SER A 289 -4.46 6.11 17.11
N GLY A 290 -4.30 7.44 17.13
CA GLY A 290 -4.81 8.31 16.07
C GLY A 290 -4.14 8.06 14.71
N ARG A 291 -2.83 7.76 14.68
CA ARG A 291 -2.14 7.39 13.43
C ARG A 291 -2.67 6.10 12.83
N LEU A 292 -3.03 5.13 13.66
CA LEU A 292 -3.62 3.87 13.24
C LEU A 292 -5.15 3.97 13.02
N GLY A 293 -5.73 5.16 13.16
CA GLY A 293 -7.18 5.36 12.99
C GLY A 293 -8.04 4.72 14.09
N ILE A 294 -7.44 4.31 15.20
CA ILE A 294 -8.18 3.75 16.34
C ILE A 294 -9.15 4.82 16.84
N GLN A 295 -10.41 4.43 17.07
CA GLN A 295 -11.54 5.33 17.39
C GLN A 295 -12.04 6.21 16.23
N ALA A 296 -11.68 5.96 14.97
CA ALA A 296 -12.29 6.66 13.81
C ALA A 296 -13.83 6.70 13.88
N ASN A 297 -14.47 5.57 14.18
CA ASN A 297 -15.92 5.45 14.30
C ASN A 297 -16.49 5.81 15.69
N SER A 298 -15.72 6.52 16.55
CA SER A 298 -16.23 6.95 17.85
C SER A 298 -17.27 8.06 17.73
N ALA A 299 -18.24 8.07 18.63
CA ALA A 299 -19.29 9.10 18.65
C ALA A 299 -18.73 10.52 18.85
N ALA A 300 -17.56 10.67 19.48
CA ALA A 300 -16.88 11.96 19.62
C ALA A 300 -16.31 12.46 18.29
N ASN A 301 -15.55 11.62 17.57
CA ASN A 301 -14.99 11.97 16.26
C ASN A 301 -16.10 12.21 15.22
N ARG A 302 -17.15 11.39 15.24
CA ARG A 302 -18.33 11.58 14.40
C ARG A 302 -18.97 12.95 14.63
N ARG A 303 -19.35 13.29 15.88
CA ARG A 303 -19.93 14.61 16.22
C ARG A 303 -19.03 15.78 15.85
N ALA A 304 -17.71 15.65 16.05
CA ALA A 304 -16.75 16.71 15.74
C ALA A 304 -16.66 17.01 14.23
N LEU A 305 -16.80 15.99 13.37
CA LEU A 305 -16.89 16.17 11.92
C LEU A 305 -18.28 16.66 11.48
N GLU A 306 -19.36 16.09 12.04
CA GLU A 306 -20.75 16.47 11.73
C GLU A 306 -21.04 17.94 12.05
N ALA A 307 -20.39 18.52 13.06
CA ALA A 307 -20.44 19.96 13.36
C ALA A 307 -19.88 20.88 12.24
N CYS A 308 -19.27 20.30 11.20
CA CYS A 308 -18.72 21.01 10.03
C CYS A 308 -19.20 20.38 8.70
N SER A 309 -20.27 19.59 8.72
CA SER A 309 -20.85 18.98 7.52
C SER A 309 -21.63 19.97 6.64
N PRO A 310 -21.72 19.73 5.32
CA PRO A 310 -20.96 18.72 4.58
C PRO A 310 -19.49 19.14 4.43
N LEU A 311 -18.56 18.19 4.58
CA LEU A 311 -17.15 18.44 4.33
C LEU A 311 -16.89 18.45 2.82
N ARG A 312 -16.66 19.65 2.25
CA ARG A 312 -16.44 19.81 0.80
C ARG A 312 -14.93 19.74 0.49
N VAL A 313 -14.54 18.81 -0.37
CA VAL A 313 -13.12 18.53 -0.68
C VAL A 313 -12.85 18.65 -2.18
N ALA A 314 -11.97 19.56 -2.57
CA ALA A 314 -11.53 19.70 -3.96
C ALA A 314 -10.42 18.69 -4.29
N ILE A 315 -10.62 17.88 -5.34
CA ILE A 315 -9.72 16.77 -5.70
C ILE A 315 -9.54 16.73 -7.22
N THR A 316 -8.28 16.77 -7.70
CA THR A 316 -7.95 16.57 -9.11
C THR A 316 -7.91 15.07 -9.46
N VAL A 317 -8.09 14.73 -10.76
CA VAL A 317 -8.19 13.33 -11.23
C VAL A 317 -7.02 12.45 -10.80
N ASP A 318 -5.80 13.00 -10.77
CA ASP A 318 -4.58 12.27 -10.46
C ASP A 318 -4.50 11.80 -9.00
N GLN A 319 -5.28 12.42 -8.11
CA GLN A 319 -5.27 12.20 -6.65
C GLN A 319 -6.11 10.98 -6.23
N PHE A 320 -6.06 9.93 -7.06
CA PHE A 320 -6.98 8.79 -7.03
C PHE A 320 -7.03 8.05 -5.68
N GLY A 321 -5.87 7.85 -5.03
CA GLY A 321 -5.83 7.21 -3.71
C GLY A 321 -6.49 8.06 -2.60
N SER A 322 -6.39 9.38 -2.69
CA SER A 322 -7.10 10.31 -1.79
C SER A 322 -8.60 10.30 -2.07
N LEU A 323 -9.01 10.32 -3.34
CA LEU A 323 -10.41 10.24 -3.75
C LEU A 323 -11.08 8.96 -3.23
N ALA A 324 -10.38 7.82 -3.26
CA ALA A 324 -10.85 6.56 -2.72
C ALA A 324 -11.16 6.63 -1.22
N ILE A 325 -10.32 7.30 -0.42
CA ILE A 325 -10.57 7.48 1.03
C ILE A 325 -11.83 8.31 1.26
N PHE A 326 -12.01 9.44 0.56
CA PHE A 326 -13.22 10.26 0.72
C PHE A 326 -14.49 9.56 0.23
N LYS A 327 -14.41 8.75 -0.83
CA LYS A 327 -15.52 7.89 -1.27
C LYS A 327 -15.84 6.81 -0.25
N TYR A 328 -14.84 6.18 0.36
CA TYR A 328 -15.04 5.24 1.45
C TYR A 328 -15.76 5.88 2.64
N LEU A 329 -15.28 7.05 3.09
CA LEU A 329 -15.89 7.78 4.18
C LEU A 329 -17.35 8.17 3.89
N LYS A 330 -17.65 8.57 2.64
CA LYS A 330 -19.02 8.86 2.21
C LYS A 330 -19.92 7.63 2.18
N HIS A 331 -19.51 6.57 1.49
CA HIS A 331 -20.38 5.45 1.14
C HIS A 331 -20.38 4.31 2.19
N MET A 332 -19.25 4.05 2.85
CA MET A 332 -19.06 2.93 3.82
C MET A 332 -19.09 3.37 5.29
N ARG A 333 -18.93 4.68 5.54
CA ARG A 333 -18.95 5.26 6.89
C ARG A 333 -20.00 6.37 7.06
N HIS A 334 -20.78 6.68 6.01
CA HIS A 334 -21.89 7.65 6.05
C HIS A 334 -21.50 9.00 6.67
N PHE A 335 -20.34 9.54 6.28
CA PHE A 335 -19.99 10.94 6.51
C PHE A 335 -20.53 11.80 5.36
N GLU A 336 -21.07 12.98 5.69
CA GLU A 336 -21.51 13.95 4.70
C GLU A 336 -20.30 14.62 4.04
N ILE A 337 -19.85 14.03 2.94
CA ILE A 337 -18.69 14.48 2.17
C ILE A 337 -19.13 14.81 0.74
N GLU A 338 -18.70 15.97 0.26
CA GLU A 338 -18.87 16.40 -1.12
C GLU A 338 -17.51 16.50 -1.79
N VAL A 339 -17.37 15.94 -2.99
CA VAL A 339 -16.12 16.00 -3.76
C VAL A 339 -16.30 16.99 -4.89
N ASN A 340 -15.50 18.05 -4.88
CA ASN A 340 -15.48 19.07 -5.92
C ASN A 340 -14.42 18.74 -6.98
N PHE A 341 -14.89 18.56 -8.21
CA PHE A 341 -14.09 18.27 -9.41
C PHE A 341 -13.87 19.51 -10.30
N GLY A 342 -14.13 20.72 -9.80
CA GLY A 342 -14.09 21.96 -10.59
C GLY A 342 -12.71 22.35 -11.12
N CYS A 343 -11.64 21.99 -10.39
CA CYS A 343 -10.25 22.17 -10.85
C CYS A 343 -9.79 20.90 -11.59
N LEU A 344 -9.37 21.07 -12.85
CA LEU A 344 -8.78 20.03 -13.70
C LEU A 344 -7.34 19.72 -13.29
N THR A 345 -6.57 20.75 -12.91
CA THR A 345 -5.12 20.65 -12.64
C THR A 345 -4.74 21.19 -11.25
N SER A 346 -3.60 20.74 -10.73
CA SER A 346 -3.01 21.32 -9.51
C SER A 346 -2.72 22.82 -9.66
N SER A 347 -2.36 23.30 -10.86
CA SER A 347 -2.06 24.71 -11.11
C SER A 347 -3.30 25.59 -11.02
N GLU A 348 -4.44 25.14 -11.56
CA GLU A 348 -5.74 25.79 -11.34
C GLU A 348 -6.10 25.82 -9.85
N MET A 349 -5.94 24.70 -9.14
CA MET A 349 -6.26 24.61 -7.72
C MET A 349 -5.39 25.54 -6.85
N VAL A 350 -4.11 25.71 -7.19
CA VAL A 350 -3.21 26.69 -6.55
C VAL A 350 -3.67 28.12 -6.82
N LYS A 351 -4.04 28.46 -8.07
CA LYS A 351 -4.60 29.78 -8.41
C LYS A 351 -5.84 30.07 -7.55
N SER A 352 -6.80 29.14 -7.48
CA SER A 352 -8.02 29.27 -6.67
C SER A 352 -7.78 29.28 -5.15
N CYS A 353 -6.73 28.63 -4.65
CA CYS A 353 -6.32 28.71 -3.24
C CYS A 353 -5.77 30.08 -2.86
N ILE A 354 -5.15 30.81 -3.80
CA ILE A 354 -4.46 32.09 -3.59
C ILE A 354 -5.38 33.28 -3.90
N SER A 355 -6.33 33.13 -4.84
CA SER A 355 -7.38 34.15 -5.06
C SER A 355 -8.49 34.11 -4.01
N GLY A 356 -8.60 33.00 -3.26
CA GLY A 356 -9.69 32.77 -2.31
C GLY A 356 -10.96 32.21 -2.96
N ASP A 357 -11.00 32.00 -4.28
CA ASP A 357 -12.17 31.47 -4.96
C ASP A 357 -12.54 30.06 -4.48
N LEU A 358 -11.54 29.23 -4.14
CA LEU A 358 -11.78 27.86 -3.69
C LEU A 358 -12.57 27.80 -2.36
N VAL A 359 -12.50 28.85 -1.54
CA VAL A 359 -13.17 28.94 -0.23
C VAL A 359 -14.69 28.93 -0.36
N LYS A 360 -15.22 29.42 -1.49
CA LYS A 360 -16.65 29.44 -1.80
C LYS A 360 -17.20 28.01 -1.85
N ASP A 361 -16.45 27.10 -2.45
CA ASP A 361 -16.93 25.78 -2.86
C ASP A 361 -16.27 24.61 -2.11
N SER A 362 -15.19 24.82 -1.35
CA SER A 362 -14.42 23.73 -0.74
C SER A 362 -13.68 24.12 0.54
N ASP A 363 -13.76 23.23 1.52
CA ASP A 363 -13.21 23.40 2.87
C ASP A 363 -11.82 22.78 3.03
N ALA A 364 -11.51 21.82 2.16
CA ALA A 364 -10.22 21.20 2.03
C ALA A 364 -9.88 20.91 0.56
N CYS A 365 -8.61 20.67 0.25
CA CYS A 365 -8.18 20.28 -1.09
C CYS A 365 -6.94 19.37 -1.07
N ILE A 366 -6.73 18.61 -2.14
CA ILE A 366 -5.57 17.70 -2.28
C ILE A 366 -4.59 18.28 -3.30
N LEU A 367 -3.36 18.54 -2.86
CA LEU A 367 -2.29 19.09 -3.69
C LEU A 367 -1.06 18.19 -3.73
N SER A 368 -0.31 18.25 -4.82
CA SER A 368 1.06 17.74 -4.82
C SER A 368 1.97 18.58 -3.90
N PRO A 369 3.12 18.05 -3.42
CA PRO A 369 4.06 18.79 -2.59
C PRO A 369 4.55 20.10 -3.22
N TYR A 370 4.71 20.15 -4.54
CA TYR A 370 5.15 21.38 -5.23
C TYR A 370 4.03 22.41 -5.36
N ALA A 371 2.78 21.95 -5.55
CA ALA A 371 1.60 22.80 -5.48
C ALA A 371 1.40 23.35 -4.05
N THR A 372 1.62 22.50 -3.04
CA THR A 372 1.64 22.89 -1.62
C THR A 372 2.72 23.93 -1.33
N ALA A 373 3.92 23.77 -1.88
CA ALA A 373 5.01 24.73 -1.73
C ALA A 373 4.63 26.12 -2.27
N ALA A 374 3.99 26.20 -3.44
CA ALA A 374 3.53 27.49 -3.98
C ALA A 374 2.45 28.17 -3.12
N VAL A 375 1.51 27.40 -2.55
CA VAL A 375 0.53 27.93 -1.60
C VAL A 375 1.21 28.42 -0.31
N LEU A 376 2.25 27.73 0.17
CA LEU A 376 3.05 28.17 1.31
C LEU A 376 3.86 29.45 1.02
N ALA A 377 4.40 29.61 -0.19
CA ALA A 377 5.08 30.85 -0.59
C ALA A 377 4.14 32.06 -0.62
N ALA A 378 2.87 31.86 -1.00
CA ALA A 378 1.84 32.90 -0.96
C ALA A 378 1.54 33.42 0.45
N GLY A 379 1.85 32.65 1.49
CA GLY A 379 1.66 33.04 2.89
C GLY A 379 0.19 33.34 3.20
N ASP A 380 -0.06 34.50 3.80
CA ASP A 380 -1.38 34.93 4.27
C ASP A 380 -2.38 35.20 3.13
N LYS A 381 -1.93 35.24 1.87
CA LYS A 381 -2.84 35.32 0.70
C LYS A 381 -3.71 34.07 0.53
N SER A 382 -3.30 32.93 1.09
CA SER A 382 -4.14 31.74 1.12
C SER A 382 -4.62 31.48 2.54
N ALA A 383 -5.87 31.06 2.68
CA ALA A 383 -6.43 30.58 3.96
C ALA A 383 -6.22 29.06 4.17
N TYR A 384 -5.66 28.33 3.21
CA TYR A 384 -5.40 26.90 3.34
C TYR A 384 -4.05 26.64 4.02
N ARG A 385 -3.98 25.59 4.84
CA ARG A 385 -2.77 25.17 5.55
C ARG A 385 -2.50 23.68 5.31
N PRO A 386 -1.23 23.25 5.17
CA PRO A 386 -0.88 21.83 5.09
C PRO A 386 -1.29 21.11 6.36
N PHE A 387 -2.07 20.04 6.22
CA PHE A 387 -2.64 19.31 7.35
C PHE A 387 -1.91 17.97 7.55
N MET A 388 -1.92 17.08 6.56
CA MET A 388 -1.33 15.73 6.62
C MET A 388 -0.88 15.25 5.23
N LEU A 389 0.03 14.26 5.18
CA LEU A 389 0.28 13.54 3.92
C LEU A 389 -0.80 12.48 3.66
N MET A 390 -1.16 12.38 2.39
CA MET A 390 -2.20 11.55 1.79
C MET A 390 -1.58 10.46 0.89
N PRO A 391 -2.37 9.49 0.36
CA PRO A 391 -1.84 8.47 -0.54
C PRO A 391 -1.08 9.06 -1.71
N LYS A 392 0.02 8.40 -2.08
CA LYS A 392 0.89 8.84 -3.17
C LYS A 392 0.15 8.77 -4.50
N THR A 393 0.47 9.65 -5.44
CA THR A 393 0.09 9.46 -6.84
C THR A 393 1.19 8.71 -7.58
N SER A 394 0.82 7.90 -8.57
CA SER A 394 1.77 7.24 -9.46
C SER A 394 1.87 8.01 -10.78
N ARG A 395 3.07 8.03 -11.38
CA ARG A 395 3.32 8.68 -12.68
C ARG A 395 4.31 7.87 -13.51
N ARG A 396 4.27 8.04 -14.84
CA ARG A 396 5.12 7.35 -15.81
C ARG A 396 5.56 8.32 -16.90
N VAL A 397 6.66 8.00 -17.56
CA VAL A 397 6.98 8.54 -18.89
C VAL A 397 6.38 7.58 -19.93
N VAL A 398 5.42 8.07 -20.70
CA VAL A 398 4.84 7.33 -21.83
C VAL A 398 5.44 7.77 -23.15
N ALA A 399 5.53 6.86 -24.12
CA ALA A 399 5.93 7.13 -25.49
C ALA A 399 5.05 6.33 -26.46
N PRO A 400 4.74 6.84 -27.66
CA PRO A 400 4.06 6.05 -28.69
C PRO A 400 4.91 4.85 -29.13
N LYS A 401 4.26 3.71 -29.39
CA LYS A 401 4.94 2.48 -29.80
C LYS A 401 5.32 2.54 -31.29
N LYS A 402 6.62 2.66 -31.60
CA LYS A 402 7.15 2.47 -32.97
C LYS A 402 6.57 1.20 -33.60
N SER A 403 6.09 1.30 -34.83
CA SER A 403 5.53 0.20 -35.64
C SER A 403 6.58 -0.83 -36.14
N GLY A 404 7.82 -0.79 -35.63
CA GLY A 404 8.94 -1.64 -36.04
C GLY A 404 9.68 -2.29 -34.87
N LYS A 405 10.33 -3.43 -35.12
CA LYS A 405 10.95 -4.37 -34.14
C LYS A 405 12.17 -3.84 -33.36
N ASN A 406 12.26 -2.54 -33.04
CA ASN A 406 13.43 -1.98 -32.33
C ASN A 406 13.36 -2.17 -30.80
N LYS A 407 14.46 -2.67 -30.24
CA LYS A 407 14.54 -3.23 -28.87
C LYS A 407 14.63 -2.16 -27.78
N ASN A 408 13.49 -1.66 -27.29
CA ASN A 408 13.10 -1.28 -25.90
C ASN A 408 14.11 -0.76 -24.83
N LYS A 409 15.41 -0.55 -25.07
CA LYS A 409 16.42 -0.31 -23.99
C LYS A 409 17.03 1.09 -23.90
N GLN A 410 16.80 1.99 -24.86
CA GLN A 410 17.42 3.32 -24.90
C GLN A 410 16.43 4.51 -24.97
N LEU A 411 15.11 4.27 -24.97
CA LEU A 411 14.11 5.31 -25.24
C LEU A 411 13.97 6.39 -24.15
N ALA A 412 14.56 6.20 -22.97
CA ALA A 412 14.37 7.07 -21.82
C ALA A 412 15.26 8.32 -21.82
N SER A 413 16.49 8.26 -22.33
CA SER A 413 17.50 9.29 -22.04
C SER A 413 17.49 10.49 -22.99
N GLU A 414 16.68 10.42 -24.06
CA GLU A 414 16.71 11.30 -25.23
C GLU A 414 15.29 11.44 -25.81
N GLY A 415 15.04 12.56 -26.51
CA GLY A 415 13.80 12.80 -27.28
C GLY A 415 13.02 14.05 -26.86
N HIS A 416 11.79 14.18 -27.37
CA HIS A 416 10.94 15.35 -27.17
C HIS A 416 9.94 15.15 -26.04
N TYR A 417 10.19 15.82 -24.92
CA TYR A 417 9.33 15.77 -23.74
C TYR A 417 8.20 16.81 -23.77
N ILE A 418 6.96 16.34 -23.62
CA ILE A 418 5.75 17.14 -23.42
C ILE A 418 5.22 16.98 -22.00
N PHE A 419 4.89 18.11 -21.37
CA PHE A 419 4.22 18.19 -20.07
C PHE A 419 3.76 19.63 -19.82
N MET A 420 2.72 19.83 -18.99
CA MET A 420 2.34 21.18 -18.53
C MET A 420 3.54 21.83 -17.83
N ARG A 421 3.96 23.03 -18.24
CA ARG A 421 5.11 23.74 -17.63
C ARG A 421 4.70 24.81 -16.61
N ASP A 422 3.40 25.10 -16.50
CA ASP A 422 2.80 26.03 -15.53
C ASP A 422 3.38 25.84 -14.12
N SER A 423 4.00 26.87 -13.54
CA SER A 423 4.50 26.79 -12.17
C SER A 423 3.35 26.95 -11.18
N PRO A 424 3.12 26.01 -10.24
CA PRO A 424 3.91 24.81 -9.94
C PRO A 424 3.46 23.54 -10.71
N SER A 425 4.33 22.98 -11.55
CA SER A 425 4.04 21.75 -12.32
C SER A 425 4.75 20.53 -11.76
N GLY A 426 3.98 19.48 -11.43
CA GLY A 426 4.55 18.17 -11.15
C GLY A 426 5.36 17.59 -12.32
N GLY A 427 4.96 17.90 -13.56
CA GLY A 427 5.61 17.48 -14.80
C GLY A 427 7.03 18.01 -14.90
N LEU A 428 7.17 19.33 -14.79
CA LEU A 428 8.45 20.01 -14.81
C LEU A 428 9.37 19.55 -13.67
N MET A 429 8.83 19.38 -12.46
CA MET A 429 9.63 18.94 -11.31
C MET A 429 10.11 17.48 -11.43
N TYR A 430 9.30 16.57 -12.00
CA TYR A 430 9.75 15.20 -12.28
C TYR A 430 10.78 15.16 -13.41
N PHE A 431 10.57 15.91 -14.50
CA PHE A 431 11.53 16.04 -15.58
C PHE A 431 12.90 16.54 -15.07
N ASN A 432 12.91 17.60 -14.27
CA ASN A 432 14.15 18.12 -13.67
C ASN A 432 14.84 17.08 -12.78
N ARG A 433 14.09 16.32 -11.98
CA ARG A 433 14.66 15.23 -11.17
C ARG A 433 15.28 14.12 -12.03
N LEU A 434 14.70 13.81 -13.18
CA LEU A 434 15.28 12.85 -14.14
C LEU A 434 16.56 13.40 -14.80
N MET A 435 16.66 14.71 -15.04
CA MET A 435 17.92 15.36 -15.46
C MET A 435 19.00 15.25 -14.38
N GLU A 436 18.68 15.60 -13.13
CA GLU A 436 19.62 15.58 -11.98
C GLU A 436 20.14 14.17 -11.67
N GLN A 437 19.31 13.15 -11.84
CA GLN A 437 19.68 11.74 -11.64
C GLN A 437 20.51 11.16 -12.80
N GLY A 438 20.82 11.96 -13.84
CA GLY A 438 21.49 11.48 -15.04
C GLY A 438 20.65 10.52 -15.88
N CYS A 439 19.34 10.41 -15.61
CA CYS A 439 18.43 9.58 -16.39
C CYS A 439 18.18 10.18 -17.79
N LEU A 440 18.31 11.50 -17.94
CA LEU A 440 18.22 12.25 -19.19
C LEU A 440 19.56 12.90 -19.53
N LYS A 441 19.93 12.91 -20.82
CA LYS A 441 21.16 13.55 -21.29
C LYS A 441 20.89 15.02 -21.62
N ALA A 442 21.65 15.93 -21.02
CA ALA A 442 21.65 17.34 -21.40
C ALA A 442 21.98 17.51 -22.89
N GLY A 443 21.27 18.40 -23.57
CA GLY A 443 21.40 18.64 -25.03
C GLY A 443 20.68 17.63 -25.93
N ALA A 444 20.34 16.43 -25.44
CA ALA A 444 19.62 15.40 -26.22
C ALA A 444 18.11 15.31 -25.90
N VAL A 445 17.59 16.27 -25.12
CA VAL A 445 16.17 16.38 -24.78
C VAL A 445 15.60 17.74 -25.18
N LYS A 446 14.43 17.74 -25.82
CA LYS A 446 13.62 18.94 -26.09
C LYS A 446 12.45 18.99 -25.11
N THR A 447 11.93 20.17 -24.80
CA THR A 447 10.76 20.31 -23.91
C THR A 447 9.72 21.28 -24.48
N THR A 448 8.45 20.88 -24.47
CA THR A 448 7.30 21.69 -24.90
C THR A 448 6.23 21.71 -23.81
N HIS A 449 5.65 22.89 -23.57
CA HIS A 449 4.43 23.01 -22.74
C HIS A 449 3.26 22.42 -23.51
N MET A 450 2.43 21.65 -22.85
CA MET A 450 1.24 21.05 -23.43
C MET A 450 0.21 20.81 -22.35
N GLU A 451 -1.06 21.06 -22.62
CA GLU A 451 -2.17 20.71 -21.74
C GLU A 451 -2.54 19.22 -21.87
N LEU A 452 -3.19 18.65 -20.84
CA LEU A 452 -3.42 17.20 -20.76
C LEU A 452 -4.25 16.63 -21.93
N ASP A 453 -5.19 17.42 -22.45
CA ASP A 453 -6.03 17.06 -23.60
C ASP A 453 -5.28 17.18 -24.94
N GLU A 454 -4.41 18.18 -25.08
CA GLU A 454 -3.48 18.29 -26.22
C GLU A 454 -2.50 17.10 -26.27
N MET A 455 -1.95 16.69 -25.12
CA MET A 455 -1.04 15.52 -25.04
C MET A 455 -1.69 14.25 -25.58
N GLY A 456 -3.00 14.08 -25.35
CA GLY A 456 -3.75 12.93 -25.87
C GLY A 456 -3.79 12.88 -27.39
N THR A 457 -3.90 14.04 -28.05
CA THR A 457 -3.86 14.13 -29.51
C THR A 457 -2.45 13.80 -30.02
N MET A 458 -1.41 14.47 -29.51
CA MET A 458 -0.03 14.26 -29.96
C MET A 458 0.47 12.82 -29.73
N LEU A 459 0.09 12.18 -28.63
CA LEU A 459 0.42 10.76 -28.39
C LEU A 459 -0.29 9.81 -29.36
N SER A 460 -1.48 10.17 -29.85
CA SER A 460 -2.25 9.37 -30.82
C SER A 460 -1.69 9.44 -32.25
N GLU A 461 -1.00 10.53 -32.60
CA GLU A 461 -0.33 10.70 -33.90
C GLU A 461 0.86 9.76 -34.09
N GLY A 462 1.38 9.19 -32.99
CA GLY A 462 2.37 8.13 -33.06
C GLY A 462 3.82 8.59 -33.20
N ASP A 463 4.12 9.89 -33.04
CA ASP A 463 5.50 10.41 -33.10
C ASP A 463 6.41 9.64 -32.13
N PRO A 464 7.41 8.91 -32.63
CA PRO A 464 8.22 8.06 -31.79
C PRO A 464 9.36 8.79 -31.07
N ASP A 465 9.61 10.08 -31.34
CA ASP A 465 10.50 10.90 -30.52
C ASP A 465 9.80 11.45 -29.27
N LEU A 466 8.46 11.50 -29.31
CA LEU A 466 7.62 12.07 -28.27
C LEU A 466 7.63 11.27 -26.96
N ARG A 467 7.69 12.00 -25.83
CA ARG A 467 7.71 11.50 -24.46
C ARG A 467 6.77 12.35 -23.62
N ALA A 468 5.80 11.76 -22.93
CA ALA A 468 4.91 12.52 -22.05
C ALA A 468 5.07 12.11 -20.58
N VAL A 469 5.20 13.11 -19.69
CA VAL A 469 5.21 12.88 -18.24
C VAL A 469 3.78 12.94 -17.72
N ILE A 470 3.22 11.78 -17.37
CA ILE A 470 1.78 11.64 -17.14
C ILE A 470 1.49 10.86 -15.84
N TRP A 471 0.48 11.31 -15.08
CA TRP A 471 0.01 10.68 -13.84
C TRP A 471 -1.00 9.56 -14.10
N PHE A 472 -1.18 8.67 -13.12
CA PHE A 472 -2.37 7.83 -13.08
C PHE A 472 -3.58 8.76 -12.92
N PRO A 473 -4.72 8.51 -13.57
CA PRO A 473 -5.04 7.36 -14.43
C PRO A 473 -4.57 7.51 -15.89
N PHE A 474 -4.29 8.72 -16.34
CA PHE A 474 -4.02 9.08 -17.72
C PHE A 474 -2.98 8.18 -18.41
N TYR A 475 -1.84 7.87 -17.78
CA TYR A 475 -0.80 7.07 -18.43
C TYR A 475 -1.27 5.64 -18.80
N ARG A 476 -2.25 5.09 -18.05
CA ARG A 476 -2.89 3.80 -18.37
C ARG A 476 -3.85 3.92 -19.54
N LEU A 477 -4.54 5.04 -19.63
CA LEU A 477 -5.47 5.33 -20.72
C LEU A 477 -4.72 5.53 -22.04
N HIS A 478 -3.58 6.26 -22.07
CA HIS A 478 -2.74 6.30 -23.28
C HIS A 478 -2.11 4.94 -23.63
N GLN A 479 -1.74 4.12 -22.64
CA GLN A 479 -1.29 2.75 -22.89
C GLN A 479 -2.35 1.89 -23.59
N ALA A 480 -3.62 2.00 -23.18
CA ALA A 480 -4.72 1.20 -23.76
C ALA A 480 -5.24 1.76 -25.09
N PHE A 481 -5.48 3.08 -25.16
CA PHE A 481 -6.22 3.70 -26.27
C PHE A 481 -5.34 4.37 -27.32
N ASN A 482 -4.11 4.76 -26.97
CA ASN A 482 -3.16 5.44 -27.87
C ASN A 482 -1.91 4.61 -28.14
N ASN A 483 -1.97 3.28 -27.95
CA ASN A 483 -0.88 2.33 -28.20
C ASN A 483 0.48 2.77 -27.61
N CYS A 484 0.46 3.43 -26.45
CA CYS A 484 1.67 3.91 -25.79
C CYS A 484 2.33 2.82 -24.92
N LEU A 485 3.64 2.97 -24.69
CA LEU A 485 4.42 2.13 -23.79
C LEU A 485 5.15 2.97 -22.74
N PHE A 486 5.48 2.36 -21.60
CA PHE A 486 6.22 3.01 -20.53
C PHE A 486 7.72 2.96 -20.85
N VAL A 487 8.37 4.11 -20.82
CA VAL A 487 9.81 4.26 -21.09
C VAL A 487 10.61 4.69 -19.85
N ASP A 488 10.01 4.62 -18.65
CA ASP A 488 10.71 4.90 -17.39
C ASP A 488 11.94 3.98 -17.19
N GLN A 489 13.04 4.58 -16.72
CA GLN A 489 14.20 3.81 -16.27
C GLN A 489 13.86 2.92 -15.05
N GLU A 490 14.59 1.82 -14.87
CA GLU A 490 14.36 0.87 -13.78
C GLU A 490 14.52 1.50 -12.38
N SER A 491 15.44 2.47 -12.25
CA SER A 491 15.60 3.34 -11.07
C SER A 491 14.37 4.19 -10.73
N CYS A 492 13.53 4.50 -11.73
CA CYS A 492 12.39 5.42 -11.62
C CYS A 492 11.03 4.72 -11.70
N ARG A 493 11.00 3.39 -11.95
CA ARG A 493 9.85 2.61 -12.45
C ARG A 493 8.49 2.73 -11.73
N LEU A 494 8.45 3.21 -10.49
CA LEU A 494 7.20 3.40 -9.75
C LEU A 494 6.76 4.86 -9.64
N GLY A 495 7.66 5.83 -9.85
CA GLY A 495 7.34 7.25 -10.01
C GLY A 495 6.55 7.90 -8.87
N LEU A 496 6.45 7.27 -7.70
CA LEU A 496 5.50 7.68 -6.67
C LEU A 496 5.83 9.07 -6.11
N GLN A 497 4.79 9.88 -5.93
CA GLN A 497 4.87 11.22 -5.36
C GLN A 497 3.89 11.30 -4.20
N ASP A 498 4.34 11.73 -3.03
CA ASP A 498 3.45 12.08 -1.92
C ASP A 498 2.43 13.13 -2.34
N SER A 499 1.32 13.20 -1.59
CA SER A 499 0.26 14.20 -1.77
C SER A 499 -0.07 14.80 -0.41
N VAL A 500 -0.60 16.02 -0.39
CA VAL A 500 -0.87 16.77 0.83
C VAL A 500 -2.36 17.12 0.88
N LEU A 501 -3.00 16.80 1.99
CA LEU A 501 -4.29 17.39 2.33
C LEU A 501 -4.06 18.78 2.90
N MET A 502 -4.63 19.78 2.25
CA MET A 502 -4.70 21.16 2.69
C MET A 502 -6.09 21.39 3.28
N VAL A 503 -6.18 22.07 4.43
CA VAL A 503 -7.46 22.37 5.09
C VAL A 503 -7.55 23.87 5.34
N HIS A 504 -8.74 24.44 5.16
CA HIS A 504 -9.00 25.85 5.42
C HIS A 504 -8.81 26.16 6.92
N GLU A 505 -8.05 27.21 7.25
CA GLU A 505 -7.63 27.51 8.63
C GLU A 505 -8.81 27.69 9.60
N ARG A 506 -9.97 28.15 9.11
CA ARG A 506 -11.22 28.26 9.89
C ARG A 506 -11.60 26.96 10.59
N LEU A 507 -11.36 25.81 9.96
CA LEU A 507 -11.66 24.49 10.53
C LEU A 507 -10.53 24.01 11.45
N LEU A 508 -9.28 24.33 11.13
CA LEU A 508 -8.12 23.97 11.96
C LEU A 508 -8.07 24.73 13.30
N LYS A 509 -8.79 25.85 13.44
CA LYS A 509 -9.04 26.53 14.72
C LYS A 509 -9.86 25.67 15.70
N ASN A 510 -10.65 24.70 15.20
CA ASN A 510 -11.31 23.70 16.01
C ASN A 510 -10.40 22.45 16.12
N SER A 511 -9.70 22.32 17.25
CA SER A 511 -8.77 21.20 17.49
C SER A 511 -9.48 19.84 17.52
N ALA A 512 -10.72 19.75 18.00
CA ALA A 512 -11.49 18.52 18.01
C ALA A 512 -11.89 18.08 16.59
N PHE A 513 -12.28 19.02 15.73
CA PHE A 513 -12.49 18.74 14.30
C PHE A 513 -11.18 18.27 13.64
N ALA A 514 -10.07 18.97 13.87
CA ALA A 514 -8.77 18.62 13.30
C ALA A 514 -8.31 17.22 13.75
N GLU A 515 -8.46 16.87 15.03
CA GLU A 515 -8.15 15.53 15.51
C GLU A 515 -9.06 14.47 14.88
N ALA A 516 -10.38 14.68 14.91
CA ALA A 516 -11.34 13.77 14.32
C ALA A 516 -11.06 13.53 12.82
N LEU A 517 -10.78 14.58 12.05
CA LEU A 517 -10.45 14.48 10.62
C LEU A 517 -9.20 13.63 10.37
N ALA A 518 -8.12 13.85 11.13
CA ALA A 518 -6.91 13.04 11.01
C ALA A 518 -7.19 11.57 11.34
N VAL A 519 -7.85 11.28 12.48
CA VAL A 519 -8.12 9.91 12.92
C VAL A 519 -9.05 9.18 11.95
N VAL A 520 -10.09 9.84 11.47
CA VAL A 520 -11.08 9.27 10.53
C VAL A 520 -10.46 8.96 9.17
N ILE A 521 -9.65 9.86 8.61
CA ILE A 521 -8.91 9.62 7.36
C ILE A 521 -7.89 8.49 7.52
N ARG A 522 -7.18 8.42 8.66
CA ARG A 522 -6.23 7.32 8.94
C ARG A 522 -6.95 5.98 9.10
N GLY A 523 -8.13 5.95 9.72
CA GLY A 523 -8.97 4.76 9.87
C GLY A 523 -9.40 4.21 8.52
N ALA A 524 -10.06 5.04 7.70
CA ALA A 524 -10.47 4.65 6.35
C ALA A 524 -9.30 4.20 5.46
N TRP A 525 -8.12 4.82 5.58
CA TRP A 525 -6.93 4.36 4.86
C TRP A 525 -6.44 2.99 5.36
N MET A 526 -6.41 2.73 6.67
CA MET A 526 -6.09 1.41 7.21
C MET A 526 -7.09 0.34 6.75
N GLU A 527 -8.39 0.63 6.84
CA GLU A 527 -9.47 -0.27 6.44
C GLU A 527 -9.35 -0.64 4.94
N LEU A 528 -9.26 0.35 4.03
CA LEU A 528 -9.02 0.12 2.60
C LEU A 528 -7.70 -0.59 2.26
N ARG A 529 -6.69 -0.50 3.13
CA ARG A 529 -5.39 -1.16 2.94
C ARG A 529 -5.42 -2.63 3.35
N GLU A 530 -6.16 -2.96 4.40
CA GLU A 530 -6.22 -4.30 4.99
C GLU A 530 -7.37 -5.13 4.42
N ASP A 531 -8.56 -4.56 4.30
CA ASP A 531 -9.70 -5.22 3.65
C ASP A 531 -9.57 -5.13 2.12
N THR A 532 -9.76 -6.26 1.45
CA THR A 532 -9.71 -6.34 -0.01
C THR A 532 -11.08 -6.17 -0.65
N ALA A 533 -12.16 -6.64 -0.02
CA ALA A 533 -13.51 -6.49 -0.53
C ALA A 533 -13.95 -5.02 -0.49
N GLU A 534 -13.69 -4.31 0.61
CA GLU A 534 -13.98 -2.88 0.71
C GLU A 534 -13.20 -2.07 -0.34
N ARG A 535 -11.91 -2.41 -0.56
CA ARG A 535 -11.08 -1.77 -1.60
C ARG A 535 -11.60 -2.04 -3.02
N GLU A 536 -12.10 -3.24 -3.30
CA GLU A 536 -12.69 -3.56 -4.60
C GLU A 536 -14.04 -2.86 -4.83
N LEU A 537 -14.87 -2.72 -3.79
CA LEU A 537 -16.11 -1.96 -3.83
C LEU A 537 -15.85 -0.46 -4.07
N ILE A 538 -14.86 0.13 -3.40
CA ILE A 538 -14.50 1.54 -3.66
C ILE A 538 -13.87 1.72 -5.04
N ALA A 539 -13.04 0.78 -5.51
CA ALA A 539 -12.57 0.78 -6.89
C ALA A 539 -13.73 0.80 -7.90
N GLU A 540 -14.80 0.05 -7.62
CA GLU A 540 -16.01 0.03 -8.46
C GLU A 540 -16.74 1.38 -8.45
N LEU A 541 -16.99 1.96 -7.27
CA LEU A 541 -17.65 3.27 -7.14
C LEU A 541 -16.85 4.38 -7.86
N LEU A 542 -15.52 4.30 -7.87
CA LEU A 542 -14.64 5.26 -8.56
C LEU A 542 -14.68 5.12 -10.10
N VAL A 543 -14.93 3.90 -10.60
CA VAL A 543 -15.13 3.63 -12.02
C VAL A 543 -16.51 4.10 -12.48
N GLN A 544 -17.52 4.07 -11.60
CA GLN A 544 -18.90 4.43 -11.91
C GLN A 544 -19.24 5.92 -11.66
N ASP A 545 -18.44 6.66 -10.88
CA ASP A 545 -18.70 8.06 -10.52
C ASP A 545 -18.81 8.98 -11.77
N PRO A 546 -19.99 9.56 -12.07
CA PRO A 546 -20.19 10.40 -13.25
C PRO A 546 -19.37 11.68 -13.24
N GLY A 547 -19.08 12.26 -12.07
CA GLY A 547 -18.26 13.46 -11.92
C GLY A 547 -16.79 13.17 -12.23
N HIS A 548 -16.27 12.08 -11.67
CA HIS A 548 -14.92 11.59 -11.96
C HIS A 548 -14.77 11.20 -13.44
N LEU A 549 -15.74 10.46 -14.01
CA LEU A 549 -15.76 10.12 -15.44
C LEU A 549 -15.84 11.36 -16.34
N LYS A 550 -16.65 12.37 -16.00
CA LYS A 550 -16.71 13.64 -16.74
C LYS A 550 -15.36 14.37 -16.72
N LEU A 551 -14.69 14.41 -15.57
CA LEU A 551 -13.38 15.06 -15.45
C LEU A 551 -12.29 14.28 -16.21
N LEU A 552 -12.33 12.95 -16.18
CA LEU A 552 -11.50 12.07 -17.02
C LEU A 552 -11.68 12.38 -18.50
N LYS A 553 -12.91 12.42 -19.00
CA LYS A 553 -13.23 12.74 -20.41
C LYS A 553 -12.61 14.07 -20.84
N ARG A 554 -12.74 15.11 -20.00
CA ARG A 554 -12.17 16.43 -20.25
C ARG A 554 -10.64 16.40 -20.28
N ALA A 555 -9.99 15.76 -19.31
CA ALA A 555 -8.53 15.78 -19.19
C ALA A 555 -7.78 14.82 -20.14
N CYS A 556 -8.39 13.74 -20.63
CA CYS A 556 -7.66 12.75 -21.43
C CYS A 556 -7.39 13.14 -22.89
N GLY A 557 -8.13 14.12 -23.44
CA GLY A 557 -8.09 14.44 -24.89
C GLY A 557 -8.60 13.33 -25.82
N ILE A 558 -9.01 12.18 -25.27
CA ILE A 558 -9.52 11.03 -26.01
C ILE A 558 -10.89 11.42 -26.56
N LYS A 559 -10.91 11.97 -27.78
CA LYS A 559 -12.11 12.44 -28.51
C LYS A 559 -13.26 11.42 -28.54
N ALA A 560 -12.92 10.15 -28.42
CA ALA A 560 -13.89 9.07 -28.48
C ALA A 560 -14.55 8.71 -27.14
N LEU A 561 -14.21 9.30 -25.98
CA LEU A 561 -14.62 8.82 -24.65
C LEU A 561 -16.11 9.15 -24.27
N ALA A 562 -17.02 9.26 -25.24
CA ALA A 562 -18.28 10.00 -25.11
C ALA A 562 -19.48 9.25 -24.46
N ALA A 563 -19.23 8.32 -23.54
CA ALA A 563 -20.20 7.46 -22.80
C ALA A 563 -20.63 6.23 -23.59
#